data_AF-A0A1A8KEA3-F1
#
_entry.id   AF-A0A1A8KEA3-F1
#
_cell.length_a   1.000
_cell.length_b   1.000
_cell.length_c   1.000
_cell.angle_alpha   90.00
_cell.angle_beta   90.00
_cell.angle_gamma   90.00
#
_symmetry.space_group_name_H-M   'P 1'
#
loop_
_entity.id
_entity.type
_entity.pdbx_description
1 polymer ?
#
loop_
_entity_poly.entity_id
_entity_poly.type
_entity_poly.pdbx_seq_one_letter_code
_entity_poly.pdbx_strand_id
1 'polypeptide(L)'
;SEPETKPILSVQRSGHIDHFDIVERVEMGQMASMFFNKVGVNMFYICIIVYLYGDLAIYAAAVPISLTEVACGNHSCSAGSVKYNDTDPCWGSVTRKDAYRVFLGVFTLLLGPFTFFNAQKTKYLQILTSLMRWIAFIMMIILALIRIGKGTGEGHPPVASFSGVPNLFGVCVYSFMCQHSLPSLVTPISEKKRVGTLVLADYVLILGFYVLLSFTAIFCFDSSLLHAMYTLNFTDNCNVLDISVLRYFLGLFPVFTISTNFPIIAVTLRNNWKTLFHREGGTYPWVVDRVVFPLITLVPPIVVAFCTNNLESLVGITGAYAGTGIQYIVPACLVFFARRHLEPVVGRDAINMHQSPFRHAFWVWFVLIWAGFCLMFVTANIILTDTKK
;
A
#
# COMPACT_ATOMS: atom_id res chain seq x y z
N SER A 1 26.86 19.59 22.40
CA SER A 1 26.49 19.08 21.06
C SER A 1 25.24 19.84 20.63
N GLU A 2 25.44 20.90 19.87
CA GLU A 2 24.35 21.77 19.39
C GLU A 2 23.38 21.01 18.48
N PRO A 3 22.08 21.37 18.47
CA PRO A 3 21.12 20.81 17.54
C PRO A 3 21.27 21.50 16.17
N GLU A 4 21.59 20.73 15.13
CA GLU A 4 21.47 21.14 13.73
C GLU A 4 19.99 21.33 13.35
N THR A 5 19.43 22.48 13.68
CA THR A 5 18.19 23.01 13.11
C THR A 5 18.48 24.33 12.43
N LYS A 6 19.18 24.28 11.30
CA LYS A 6 19.18 25.34 10.29
C LYS A 6 19.19 24.72 8.90
N PRO A 7 18.32 25.14 7.97
CA PRO A 7 18.47 24.77 6.58
C PRO A 7 19.75 25.41 6.03
N ILE A 8 20.52 24.61 5.30
CA ILE A 8 21.75 25.00 4.61
C ILE A 8 21.39 26.13 3.63
N LEU A 9 22.07 27.27 3.79
CA LEU A 9 22.12 28.45 2.94
C LEU A 9 21.17 28.45 1.73
N SER A 10 20.15 29.31 1.79
CA SER A 10 19.48 29.86 0.63
C SER A 10 20.52 30.55 -0.26
N VAL A 11 20.99 29.86 -1.30
CA VAL A 11 21.71 30.50 -2.40
C VAL A 11 20.75 31.49 -3.03
N GLN A 12 20.98 32.77 -2.78
CA GLN A 12 20.22 33.87 -3.36
C GLN A 12 20.56 33.94 -4.86
N ARG A 13 19.83 33.16 -5.66
CA ARG A 13 19.87 33.27 -7.13
C ARG A 13 19.19 34.59 -7.51
N SER A 14 19.99 35.55 -7.95
CA SER A 14 19.53 36.75 -8.63
C SER A 14 18.96 36.38 -10.02
N GLY A 15 17.70 35.97 -10.04
CA GLY A 15 16.92 35.63 -11.22
C GLY A 15 15.44 35.63 -10.85
N HIS A 16 14.57 35.88 -11.83
CA HIS A 16 13.10 35.90 -11.72
C HIS A 16 12.57 35.02 -10.57
N ILE A 17 11.86 35.61 -9.60
CA ILE A 17 11.20 34.85 -8.53
C ILE A 17 10.08 34.05 -9.20
N ASP A 18 10.29 32.75 -9.39
CA ASP A 18 9.24 31.84 -9.81
C ASP A 18 8.36 31.54 -8.60
N HIS A 19 7.18 32.17 -8.55
CA HIS A 19 6.21 32.01 -7.47
C HIS A 19 5.67 30.57 -7.35
N PHE A 20 5.96 29.68 -8.31
CA PHE A 20 5.53 28.28 -8.31
C PHE A 20 6.66 27.28 -8.01
N ASP A 21 7.85 27.75 -7.58
CA ASP A 21 8.92 26.83 -7.17
C ASP A 21 8.59 26.13 -5.84
N ILE A 22 8.73 24.80 -5.82
CA ILE A 22 8.41 23.95 -4.66
C ILE A 22 9.64 23.88 -3.74
N VAL A 23 9.88 24.90 -2.94
CA VAL A 23 11.06 24.94 -2.05
C VAL A 23 10.78 24.27 -0.70
N GLU A 24 9.56 24.41 -0.20
CA GLU A 24 9.17 23.92 1.11
C GLU A 24 8.63 22.48 1.06
N ARG A 25 8.98 21.71 2.09
CA ARG A 25 8.41 20.38 2.29
C ARG A 25 7.01 20.54 2.85
N VAL A 26 6.02 20.22 2.03
CA VAL A 26 4.61 20.24 2.43
C VAL A 26 4.08 18.82 2.41
N GLU A 27 3.44 18.39 3.50
CA GLU A 27 2.72 17.12 3.57
C GLU A 27 1.28 17.27 3.08
N MET A 28 0.66 16.16 2.66
CA MET A 28 -0.72 16.20 2.15
C MET A 28 -1.72 16.74 3.20
N GLY A 29 -1.49 16.44 4.49
CA GLY A 29 -2.30 16.99 5.58
C GLY A 29 -2.17 18.50 5.75
N GLN A 30 -0.97 19.05 5.51
CA GLN A 30 -0.76 20.50 5.54
C GLN A 30 -1.46 21.19 4.37
N MET A 31 -1.45 20.57 3.18
CA MET A 31 -2.23 21.09 2.04
C MET A 31 -3.73 21.05 2.33
N ALA A 32 -4.23 19.99 2.98
CA ALA A 32 -5.62 19.92 3.41
C ALA A 32 -5.96 21.06 4.39
N SER A 33 -5.10 21.37 5.37
CA SER A 33 -5.33 22.49 6.29
C SER A 33 -5.26 23.87 5.64
N MET A 34 -4.54 24.01 4.51
CA MET A 34 -4.48 25.28 3.76
C MET A 34 -5.76 25.56 2.98
N PHE A 35 -6.38 24.53 2.37
CA PHE A 35 -7.47 24.72 1.41
C PHE A 35 -8.85 24.27 1.90
N PHE A 36 -8.93 23.34 2.85
CA PHE A 36 -10.20 22.82 3.34
C PHE A 36 -10.66 23.55 4.61
N ASN A 37 -11.97 23.59 4.82
CA ASN A 37 -12.53 23.99 6.10
C ASN A 37 -12.30 22.88 7.15
N LYS A 38 -12.60 23.18 8.42
CA LYS A 38 -12.42 22.25 9.55
C LYS A 38 -13.07 20.88 9.33
N VAL A 39 -14.23 20.84 8.69
CA VAL A 39 -14.93 19.58 8.37
C VAL A 39 -14.16 18.78 7.32
N GLY A 40 -13.70 19.42 6.25
CA GLY A 40 -12.91 18.78 5.19
C GLY A 40 -11.55 18.28 5.68
N VAL A 41 -10.88 19.02 6.56
CA VAL A 41 -9.63 18.58 7.20
C VAL A 41 -9.87 17.33 8.05
N ASN A 42 -10.93 17.30 8.86
CA ASN A 42 -11.27 16.12 9.65
C ASN A 42 -11.62 14.92 8.75
N MET A 43 -12.39 15.12 7.68
CA MET A 43 -12.69 14.06 6.71
C MET A 43 -11.42 13.51 6.03
N PHE A 44 -10.48 14.39 5.68
CA PHE A 44 -9.18 13.98 5.14
C PHE A 44 -8.42 13.07 6.11
N TYR A 45 -8.29 13.50 7.37
CA TYR A 45 -7.59 12.71 8.39
C TYR A 45 -8.31 11.39 8.71
N ILE A 46 -9.64 11.37 8.74
CA ILE A 46 -10.40 10.13 8.89
C ILE A 46 -10.13 9.18 7.71
N CYS A 47 -10.13 9.71 6.48
CA CYS A 47 -9.88 8.91 5.28
C CYS A 47 -8.48 8.28 5.27
N ILE A 48 -7.43 9.07 5.58
CA ILE A 48 -6.05 8.55 5.68
C ILE A 48 -5.88 7.57 6.86
N ILE A 49 -6.55 7.79 7.99
CA ILE A 49 -6.55 6.87 9.13
C ILE A 49 -7.17 5.52 8.75
N VAL A 50 -8.35 5.53 8.10
CA VAL A 50 -9.02 4.30 7.66
C VAL A 50 -8.16 3.54 6.64
N TYR A 51 -7.53 4.25 5.71
CA TYR A 51 -6.61 3.65 4.75
C TYR A 51 -5.41 2.99 5.44
N LEU A 52 -4.72 3.70 6.33
CA LEU A 52 -3.56 3.19 7.05
C LEU A 52 -3.93 2.02 7.97
N TYR A 53 -5.14 1.99 8.53
CA TYR A 53 -5.65 0.80 9.22
C TYR A 53 -5.77 -0.40 8.29
N GLY A 54 -6.30 -0.20 7.09
CA GLY A 54 -6.35 -1.23 6.07
C GLY A 54 -4.96 -1.76 5.72
N ASP A 55 -3.99 -0.89 5.48
CA ASP A 55 -2.57 -1.27 5.25
C ASP A 55 -2.03 -2.15 6.37
N LEU A 56 -2.20 -1.71 7.63
CA LEU A 56 -1.73 -2.48 8.78
C LEU A 56 -2.45 -3.82 8.92
N ALA A 57 -3.75 -3.89 8.63
CA ALA A 57 -4.51 -5.13 8.68
C ALA A 57 -4.05 -6.12 7.59
N ILE A 58 -3.82 -5.64 6.36
CA ILE A 58 -3.27 -6.41 5.25
C ILE A 58 -1.90 -6.98 5.65
N TYR A 59 -1.06 -6.16 6.25
CA TYR A 59 0.28 -6.56 6.67
C TYR A 59 0.26 -7.57 7.82
N ALA A 60 -0.61 -7.33 8.80
CA ALA A 60 -0.84 -8.24 9.92
C ALA A 60 -1.44 -9.58 9.48
N ALA A 61 -2.20 -9.62 8.37
CA ALA A 61 -2.72 -10.87 7.82
C ALA A 61 -1.70 -11.58 6.91
N ALA A 62 -0.99 -10.84 6.05
CA ALA A 62 -0.07 -11.39 5.07
C ALA A 62 1.13 -12.11 5.72
N VAL A 63 1.74 -11.52 6.74
CA VAL A 63 2.94 -12.10 7.37
C VAL A 63 2.65 -13.46 8.02
N PRO A 64 1.60 -13.62 8.85
CA PRO A 64 1.24 -14.93 9.38
C PRO A 64 0.76 -15.93 8.32
N ILE A 65 0.11 -15.50 7.23
CA ILE A 65 -0.21 -16.40 6.10
C ILE A 65 1.08 -16.99 5.52
N SER A 66 2.07 -16.14 5.21
CA SER A 66 3.36 -16.61 4.68
C SER A 66 4.10 -17.53 5.66
N LEU A 67 4.09 -17.21 6.96
CA LEU A 67 4.69 -18.08 7.99
C LEU A 67 3.96 -19.42 8.10
N THR A 68 2.63 -19.41 8.04
CA THR A 68 1.81 -20.64 8.07
C THR A 68 2.11 -21.51 6.85
N GLU A 69 2.24 -20.91 5.66
CA GLU A 69 2.57 -21.69 4.46
C GLU A 69 3.97 -22.31 4.55
N VAL A 70 4.95 -21.56 5.03
CA VAL A 70 6.31 -22.08 5.19
C VAL A 70 6.42 -23.14 6.29
N ALA A 71 5.61 -23.03 7.35
CA ALA A 71 5.73 -23.89 8.51
C ALA A 71 4.82 -25.14 8.46
N CYS A 72 3.67 -25.02 7.78
CA CYS A 72 2.69 -26.09 7.60
C CYS A 72 2.70 -26.70 6.20
N GLY A 73 3.36 -26.05 5.23
CA GLY A 73 3.46 -26.52 3.85
C GLY A 73 4.34 -27.76 3.74
N ASN A 74 3.94 -28.69 2.88
CA ASN A 74 4.67 -29.92 2.67
C ASN A 74 5.86 -29.70 1.71
N HIS A 75 6.93 -29.06 2.19
CA HIS A 75 8.14 -28.78 1.41
C HIS A 75 8.91 -30.05 0.98
N SER A 76 8.46 -31.25 1.37
CA SER A 76 9.07 -32.55 1.08
C SER A 76 8.82 -33.08 -0.34
N CYS A 77 8.34 -32.25 -1.29
CA CYS A 77 8.11 -32.61 -2.68
C CYS A 77 7.17 -33.83 -2.90
N SER A 78 6.42 -34.24 -1.88
CA SER A 78 5.68 -35.50 -1.87
C SER A 78 4.20 -35.36 -2.22
N ALA A 79 3.70 -34.13 -2.41
CA ALA A 79 2.35 -33.85 -2.86
C ALA A 79 2.40 -32.80 -3.96
N GLY A 80 1.57 -32.96 -5.00
CA GLY A 80 1.32 -31.90 -5.97
C GLY A 80 0.78 -30.64 -5.28
N SER A 81 0.53 -29.57 -6.04
CA SER A 81 -0.12 -28.37 -5.50
C SER A 81 -1.51 -28.71 -4.96
N VAL A 82 -1.64 -28.84 -3.63
CA VAL A 82 -2.89 -29.17 -2.94
C VAL A 82 -3.44 -27.89 -2.30
N LYS A 83 -4.73 -27.64 -2.50
CA LYS A 83 -5.45 -26.61 -1.77
C LYS A 83 -5.65 -27.05 -0.32
N TYR A 84 -4.90 -26.47 0.60
CA TYR A 84 -5.04 -26.76 2.03
C TYR A 84 -6.30 -26.11 2.61
N ASN A 85 -7.02 -26.86 3.44
CA ASN A 85 -8.12 -26.34 4.25
C ASN A 85 -7.61 -25.82 5.60
N ASP A 86 -8.28 -24.81 6.15
CA ASP A 86 -7.93 -24.21 7.44
C ASP A 86 -7.95 -25.21 8.62
N THR A 87 -8.71 -26.31 8.48
CA THR A 87 -8.84 -27.38 9.48
C THR A 87 -7.73 -28.43 9.39
N ASP A 88 -6.91 -28.39 8.35
CA ASP A 88 -5.87 -29.39 8.16
C ASP A 88 -4.81 -29.30 9.27
N PRO A 89 -4.25 -30.44 9.70
CA PRO A 89 -3.19 -30.44 10.70
C PRO A 89 -1.91 -29.83 10.12
N CYS A 90 -1.29 -28.92 10.86
CA CYS A 90 -0.01 -28.31 10.55
C CYS A 90 1.15 -29.09 11.18
N TRP A 91 1.16 -29.18 12.52
CA TRP A 91 2.08 -30.03 13.28
C TRP A 91 1.35 -30.70 14.45
N GLY A 92 1.49 -32.02 14.56
CA GLY A 92 0.75 -32.78 15.58
C GLY A 92 -0.76 -32.51 15.52
N SER A 93 -1.34 -32.02 16.61
CA SER A 93 -2.77 -31.69 16.73
C SER A 93 -3.12 -30.23 16.41
N VAL A 94 -2.15 -29.38 16.05
CA VAL A 94 -2.40 -27.96 15.78
C VAL A 94 -2.91 -27.79 14.35
N THR A 95 -4.09 -27.17 14.21
CA THR A 95 -4.67 -26.87 12.90
C THR A 95 -3.93 -25.71 12.22
N ARG A 96 -3.99 -25.60 10.88
CA ARG A 96 -3.42 -24.46 10.14
C ARG A 96 -3.97 -23.12 10.63
N LYS A 97 -5.27 -23.05 10.95
CA LYS A 97 -5.89 -21.85 11.52
C LYS A 97 -5.32 -21.46 12.88
N ASP A 98 -5.03 -22.45 13.74
CA ASP A 98 -4.42 -22.18 15.04
C ASP A 98 -2.96 -21.76 14.89
N ALA A 99 -2.21 -22.38 13.96
CA ALA A 99 -0.85 -21.95 13.61
C ALA A 99 -0.82 -20.49 13.13
N TYR A 100 -1.74 -20.10 12.25
CA TYR A 100 -1.92 -18.70 11.81
C TYR A 100 -2.11 -17.74 13.00
N ARG A 101 -3.01 -18.09 13.94
CA ARG A 101 -3.28 -17.27 15.14
C ARG A 101 -2.06 -17.15 16.05
N VAL A 102 -1.30 -18.23 16.21
CA VAL A 102 -0.04 -18.21 16.97
C VAL A 102 0.97 -17.28 16.29
N PHE A 103 1.16 -17.39 14.98
CA PHE A 103 2.07 -16.51 14.24
C PHE A 103 1.62 -15.05 14.27
N LEU A 104 0.33 -14.75 14.21
CA LEU A 104 -0.22 -13.40 14.39
C LEU A 104 0.06 -12.86 15.81
N GLY A 105 -0.07 -13.71 16.83
CA GLY A 105 0.29 -13.36 18.21
C GLY A 105 1.78 -13.01 18.34
N VAL A 106 2.67 -13.84 17.77
CA VAL A 106 4.12 -13.60 17.74
C VAL A 106 4.45 -12.32 16.98
N PHE A 107 3.86 -12.12 15.80
CA PHE A 107 4.02 -10.90 15.00
C PHE A 107 3.65 -9.65 15.81
N THR A 108 2.51 -9.69 16.52
CA THR A 108 2.05 -8.59 17.36
C THR A 108 2.99 -8.34 18.54
N LEU A 109 3.48 -9.39 19.19
CA LEU A 109 4.42 -9.26 20.31
C LEU A 109 5.76 -8.67 19.87
N LEU A 110 6.26 -9.05 18.69
CA LEU A 110 7.56 -8.61 18.20
C LEU A 110 7.52 -7.21 17.58
N LEU A 111 6.52 -6.93 16.73
CA LEU A 111 6.46 -5.67 15.98
C LEU A 111 5.56 -4.61 16.62
N GLY A 112 4.55 -5.03 17.39
CA GLY A 112 3.64 -4.13 18.10
C GLY A 112 4.33 -3.13 19.02
N PRO A 113 5.36 -3.51 19.81
CA PRO A 113 6.09 -2.56 20.65
C PRO A 113 6.70 -1.39 19.89
N PHE A 114 7.09 -1.57 18.62
CA PHE A 114 7.66 -0.47 17.83
C PHE A 114 6.68 0.68 17.57
N THR A 115 5.37 0.47 17.71
CA THR A 115 4.37 1.55 17.62
C THR A 115 4.44 2.50 18.83
N PHE A 116 4.99 2.05 19.95
CA PHE A 116 5.23 2.85 21.15
C PHE A 116 6.53 3.66 21.06
N PHE A 117 7.45 3.24 20.19
CA PHE A 117 8.73 3.90 19.96
C PHE A 117 8.73 4.75 18.68
N ASN A 118 9.66 5.68 18.56
CA ASN A 118 9.88 6.45 17.32
C ASN A 118 10.96 5.76 16.48
N ALA A 119 10.60 4.62 15.88
CA ALA A 119 11.49 3.89 14.97
C ALA A 119 11.52 4.56 13.58
N GLN A 120 12.24 5.68 13.45
CA GLN A 120 12.34 6.45 12.19
C GLN A 120 13.64 6.20 11.40
N LYS A 121 14.68 5.62 12.02
CA LYS A 121 15.95 5.35 11.34
C LYS A 121 15.95 4.00 10.64
N THR A 122 15.14 3.87 9.59
CA THR A 122 14.96 2.60 8.84
C THR A 122 15.68 2.57 7.50
N LYS A 123 16.51 3.58 7.17
CA LYS A 123 17.21 3.69 5.87
C LYS A 123 17.89 2.40 5.43
N TYR A 124 18.74 1.81 6.28
CA TYR A 124 19.48 0.59 5.93
C TYR A 124 18.56 -0.62 5.77
N LEU A 125 17.52 -0.72 6.60
CA LEU A 125 16.52 -1.79 6.53
C LEU A 125 15.67 -1.67 5.25
N GLN A 126 15.37 -0.43 4.81
CA GLN A 126 14.71 -0.16 3.55
C GLN A 126 15.59 -0.48 2.33
N ILE A 127 16.89 -0.17 2.39
CA ILE A 127 17.84 -0.54 1.32
C ILE A 127 17.92 -2.07 1.21
N LEU A 128 18.09 -2.78 2.33
CA LEU A 128 18.14 -4.25 2.34
C LEU A 128 16.85 -4.86 1.78
N THR A 129 15.68 -4.41 2.25
CA THR A 129 14.40 -4.92 1.76
C THR A 129 14.16 -4.58 0.29
N SER A 130 14.64 -3.44 -0.21
CA SER A 130 14.60 -3.10 -1.64
C SER A 130 15.44 -4.09 -2.48
N LEU A 131 16.65 -4.42 -2.03
CA LEU A 131 17.48 -5.43 -2.69
C LEU A 131 16.80 -6.81 -2.71
N MET A 132 16.19 -7.22 -1.59
CA MET A 132 15.40 -8.46 -1.54
C MET A 132 14.22 -8.45 -2.53
N ARG A 133 13.53 -7.31 -2.69
CA ARG A 133 12.44 -7.16 -3.68
C ARG A 133 12.93 -7.40 -5.09
N TRP A 134 14.04 -6.78 -5.48
CA TRP A 134 14.62 -6.97 -6.81
C TRP A 134 15.01 -8.42 -7.07
N ILE A 135 15.67 -9.08 -6.11
CA ILE A 135 16.04 -10.49 -6.23
C ILE A 135 14.80 -11.37 -6.38
N ALA A 136 13.79 -11.19 -5.52
CA ALA A 136 12.55 -11.98 -5.56
C ALA A 136 11.78 -11.75 -6.87
N PHE A 137 11.64 -10.50 -7.32
CA PHE A 137 10.94 -10.17 -8.56
C PHE A 137 11.60 -10.80 -9.78
N ILE A 138 12.92 -10.63 -9.92
CA ILE A 138 13.67 -11.22 -11.04
C ILE A 138 13.55 -12.74 -11.02
N MET A 139 13.68 -13.35 -9.84
CA MET A 139 13.57 -14.80 -9.69
C MET A 139 12.19 -15.33 -10.09
N MET A 140 11.11 -14.71 -9.60
CA MET A 140 9.74 -15.12 -9.95
C MET A 140 9.48 -15.01 -11.46
N ILE A 141 9.94 -13.92 -12.09
CA ILE A 141 9.78 -13.72 -13.53
C ILE A 141 10.54 -14.80 -14.31
N ILE A 142 11.82 -15.02 -13.99
CA ILE A 142 12.66 -15.99 -14.71
C ILE A 142 12.09 -17.41 -14.56
N LEU A 143 11.73 -17.83 -13.34
CA LEU A 143 11.21 -19.17 -13.09
C LEU A 143 9.89 -19.41 -13.83
N ALA A 144 8.97 -18.44 -13.81
CA ALA A 144 7.71 -18.54 -14.52
C ALA A 144 7.91 -18.61 -16.03
N LEU A 145 8.78 -17.76 -16.60
CA LEU A 145 9.10 -17.78 -18.03
C LEU A 145 9.76 -19.09 -18.47
N ILE A 146 10.64 -19.68 -17.65
CA ILE A 146 11.24 -20.99 -17.94
C ILE A 146 10.16 -22.08 -18.00
N ARG A 147 9.21 -22.08 -17.04
CA ARG A 147 8.13 -23.07 -17.00
C ARG A 147 7.21 -22.94 -18.21
N ILE A 148 6.79 -21.71 -18.54
CA ILE A 148 5.96 -21.42 -19.70
C ILE A 148 6.70 -21.82 -21.00
N GLY A 149 7.98 -21.46 -21.13
CA GLY A 149 8.79 -21.77 -22.31
C GLY A 149 9.04 -23.28 -22.51
N LYS A 150 9.01 -24.07 -21.45
CA LYS A 150 9.09 -25.55 -21.50
C LYS A 150 7.74 -26.21 -21.82
N GLY A 151 6.65 -25.45 -21.95
CA GLY A 151 5.31 -25.98 -22.19
C GLY A 151 4.70 -26.69 -20.99
N THR A 152 5.22 -26.47 -19.78
CA THR A 152 4.72 -27.08 -18.53
C THR A 152 3.90 -26.10 -17.68
N GLY A 153 3.45 -24.99 -18.28
CA GLY A 153 2.51 -24.07 -17.66
C GLY A 153 1.12 -24.70 -17.57
N GLU A 154 0.49 -24.62 -16.40
CA GLU A 154 -0.83 -25.21 -16.14
C GLU A 154 -1.98 -24.21 -16.39
N GLY A 155 -1.65 -22.94 -16.59
CA GLY A 155 -2.61 -21.85 -16.68
C GLY A 155 -3.34 -21.77 -18.03
N HIS A 156 -4.67 -21.85 -17.98
CA HIS A 156 -5.55 -21.75 -19.16
C HIS A 156 -6.65 -20.70 -18.90
N PRO A 157 -6.31 -19.40 -18.86
CA PRO A 157 -7.29 -18.37 -18.52
C PRO A 157 -8.36 -18.21 -19.61
N PRO A 158 -9.62 -17.93 -19.24
CA PRO A 158 -10.61 -17.47 -20.20
C PRO A 158 -10.20 -16.11 -20.79
N VAL A 159 -10.54 -15.87 -22.06
CA VAL A 159 -10.18 -14.64 -22.79
C VAL A 159 -10.74 -13.38 -22.10
N ALA A 160 -11.92 -13.48 -21.49
CA ALA A 160 -12.49 -12.41 -20.68
C ALA A 160 -13.42 -12.99 -19.60
N SER A 161 -13.31 -12.47 -18.37
CA SER A 161 -14.28 -12.71 -17.31
C SER A 161 -14.61 -11.39 -16.60
N PHE A 162 -15.89 -11.05 -16.56
CA PHE A 162 -16.38 -9.84 -15.91
C PHE A 162 -16.55 -10.01 -14.39
N SER A 163 -16.47 -11.24 -13.85
CA SER A 163 -16.67 -11.51 -12.43
C SER A 163 -15.59 -10.90 -11.53
N GLY A 164 -14.35 -10.76 -12.05
CA GLY A 164 -13.21 -10.22 -11.31
C GLY A 164 -13.05 -8.70 -11.40
N VAL A 165 -13.78 -8.02 -12.29
CA VAL A 165 -13.60 -6.58 -12.57
C VAL A 165 -13.82 -5.69 -11.33
N PRO A 166 -14.85 -5.93 -10.49
CA PRO A 166 -15.04 -5.09 -9.30
C PRO A 166 -13.87 -5.20 -8.30
N ASN A 167 -13.36 -6.41 -8.08
CA ASN A 167 -12.22 -6.62 -7.17
C ASN A 167 -10.93 -6.05 -7.77
N LEU A 168 -10.74 -6.21 -9.09
CA LEU A 168 -9.62 -5.62 -9.82
C LEU A 168 -9.54 -4.10 -9.60
N PHE A 169 -10.68 -3.41 -9.55
CA PHE A 169 -10.70 -1.97 -9.31
C PHE A 169 -10.06 -1.60 -7.95
N GLY A 170 -10.49 -2.26 -6.87
CA GLY A 170 -9.94 -2.02 -5.53
C GLY A 170 -8.45 -2.34 -5.45
N VAL A 171 -8.05 -3.49 -6.02
CA VAL A 171 -6.63 -3.90 -6.08
C VAL A 171 -5.78 -2.94 -6.91
N CYS A 172 -6.28 -2.42 -8.04
CA CYS A 172 -5.55 -1.45 -8.85
C CYS A 172 -5.36 -0.11 -8.13
N VAL A 173 -6.41 0.42 -7.49
CA VAL A 173 -6.32 1.65 -6.68
C VAL A 173 -5.29 1.45 -5.57
N TYR A 174 -5.36 0.33 -4.86
CA TYR A 174 -4.38 -0.01 -3.83
C TYR A 174 -2.95 -0.10 -4.38
N SER A 175 -2.76 -0.75 -5.52
CA SER A 175 -1.43 -1.00 -6.10
C SER A 175 -0.75 0.29 -6.58
N PHE A 176 -1.52 1.25 -7.10
CA PHE A 176 -1.01 2.55 -7.56
C PHE A 176 -1.07 3.64 -6.49
N MET A 177 -1.24 3.26 -5.22
CA MET A 177 -1.31 4.21 -4.13
C MET A 177 0.08 4.72 -3.73
N CYS A 178 0.32 6.00 -3.93
CA CYS A 178 1.46 6.73 -3.34
C CYS A 178 1.17 8.21 -3.08
N GLN A 179 -0.04 8.67 -3.40
CA GLN A 179 -0.41 10.08 -3.51
C GLN A 179 -0.30 10.83 -2.18
N HIS A 180 -0.54 10.14 -1.06
CA HIS A 180 -0.38 10.71 0.27
C HIS A 180 1.08 11.01 0.64
N SER A 181 2.04 10.37 -0.02
CA SER A 181 3.48 10.54 0.21
C SER A 181 4.19 11.33 -0.91
N LEU A 182 3.60 11.40 -2.11
CA LEU A 182 4.16 12.10 -3.28
C LEU A 182 4.67 13.52 -2.98
N PRO A 183 3.94 14.40 -2.26
CA PRO A 183 4.40 15.77 -2.00
C PRO A 183 5.78 15.80 -1.34
N SER A 184 5.96 14.99 -0.29
CA SER A 184 7.22 14.90 0.45
C SER A 184 8.36 14.25 -0.34
N LEU A 185 8.03 13.42 -1.34
CA LEU A 185 8.98 12.76 -2.23
C LEU A 185 9.46 13.69 -3.34
N VAL A 186 8.59 14.60 -3.80
CA VAL A 186 8.90 15.57 -4.86
C VAL A 186 9.71 16.76 -4.34
N THR A 187 9.45 17.26 -3.13
CA THR A 187 10.18 18.40 -2.56
C THR A 187 11.72 18.28 -2.65
N PRO A 188 12.37 17.17 -2.26
CA PRO A 188 13.83 17.09 -2.26
C PRO A 188 14.46 16.97 -3.66
N ILE A 189 13.67 16.92 -4.75
CA ILE A 189 14.21 16.80 -6.12
C ILE A 189 14.79 18.15 -6.57
N SER A 190 16.09 18.18 -6.84
CA SER A 190 16.81 19.40 -7.25
C SER A 190 16.32 19.99 -8.58
N GLU A 191 16.00 19.14 -9.58
CA GLU A 191 15.51 19.59 -10.89
C GLU A 191 14.02 19.30 -11.09
N LYS A 192 13.19 20.33 -10.91
CA LYS A 192 11.72 20.17 -10.94
C LYS A 192 11.11 20.18 -12.33
N LYS A 193 11.84 20.63 -13.35
CA LYS A 193 11.34 20.77 -14.73
C LYS A 193 10.83 19.46 -15.33
N ARG A 194 11.41 18.33 -14.93
CA ARG A 194 11.10 16.99 -15.48
C ARG A 194 10.31 16.10 -14.52
N VAL A 195 9.85 16.63 -13.38
CA VAL A 195 9.16 15.83 -12.36
C VAL A 195 7.91 15.15 -12.93
N GLY A 196 7.10 15.86 -13.71
CA GLY A 196 5.91 15.26 -14.34
C GLY A 196 6.25 14.08 -15.26
N THR A 197 7.28 14.22 -16.11
CA THR A 197 7.76 13.14 -16.98
C THR A 197 8.36 11.97 -16.18
N LEU A 198 9.10 12.26 -15.11
CA LEU A 198 9.71 11.26 -14.25
C LEU A 198 8.64 10.44 -13.53
N VAL A 199 7.62 11.10 -12.96
CA VAL A 199 6.48 10.43 -12.33
C VAL A 199 5.72 9.60 -13.36
N LEU A 200 5.46 10.12 -14.57
CA LEU A 200 4.81 9.34 -15.63
C LEU A 200 5.61 8.08 -16.00
N ALA A 201 6.92 8.22 -16.20
CA ALA A 201 7.80 7.10 -16.52
C ALA A 201 7.80 6.04 -15.41
N ASP A 202 7.81 6.46 -14.15
CA ASP A 202 7.74 5.57 -12.99
C ASP A 202 6.42 4.79 -12.95
N TYR A 203 5.28 5.45 -13.12
CA TYR A 203 3.97 4.78 -13.18
C TYR A 203 3.85 3.82 -14.37
N VAL A 204 4.40 4.15 -15.54
CA VAL A 204 4.44 3.26 -16.71
C VAL A 204 5.32 2.04 -16.43
N LEU A 205 6.46 2.23 -15.78
CA LEU A 205 7.36 1.13 -15.37
C LEU A 205 6.67 0.20 -14.36
N ILE A 206 6.02 0.76 -13.34
CA ILE A 206 5.25 0.02 -12.33
C ILE A 206 4.14 -0.79 -13.00
N LEU A 207 3.38 -0.18 -13.91
CA LEU A 207 2.36 -0.89 -14.70
C LEU A 207 2.95 -2.05 -15.48
N GLY A 208 4.10 -1.84 -16.13
CA GLY A 208 4.82 -2.89 -16.84
C GLY A 208 5.18 -4.08 -15.94
N PHE A 209 5.70 -3.82 -14.73
CA PHE A 209 6.00 -4.88 -13.77
C PHE A 209 4.75 -5.60 -13.26
N TYR A 210 3.67 -4.88 -12.94
CA TYR A 210 2.42 -5.50 -12.51
C TYR A 210 1.80 -6.38 -13.59
N VAL A 211 1.80 -5.90 -14.84
CA VAL A 211 1.34 -6.66 -16.00
C VAL A 211 2.19 -7.91 -16.20
N LEU A 212 3.52 -7.79 -16.16
CA LEU A 212 4.44 -8.92 -16.33
C LEU A 212 4.26 -9.98 -15.23
N LEU A 213 4.18 -9.57 -13.96
CA LEU A 213 3.96 -10.50 -12.84
C LEU A 213 2.59 -11.17 -12.92
N SER A 214 1.54 -10.42 -13.28
CA SER A 214 0.18 -10.96 -13.38
C SER A 214 0.06 -11.97 -14.53
N PHE A 215 0.59 -11.65 -15.72
CA PHE A 215 0.54 -12.58 -16.86
C PHE A 215 1.42 -13.81 -16.62
N THR A 216 2.62 -13.64 -16.06
CA THR A 216 3.46 -14.80 -15.72
C THR A 216 2.77 -15.70 -14.70
N ALA A 217 2.07 -15.16 -13.70
CA ALA A 217 1.29 -15.95 -12.76
C ALA A 217 0.17 -16.74 -13.43
N ILE A 218 -0.67 -16.06 -14.23
CA ILE A 218 -1.87 -16.62 -14.84
C ILE A 218 -1.55 -17.75 -15.83
N PHE A 219 -0.46 -17.66 -16.59
CA PHE A 219 -0.08 -18.69 -17.55
C PHE A 219 0.81 -19.80 -16.95
N CYS A 220 1.54 -19.51 -15.87
CA CYS A 220 2.43 -20.47 -15.24
C CYS A 220 1.69 -21.46 -14.33
N PHE A 221 0.68 -20.98 -13.59
CA PHE A 221 0.00 -21.74 -12.54
C PHE A 221 -1.48 -21.98 -12.85
N ASP A 222 -2.04 -23.06 -12.31
CA ASP A 222 -3.49 -23.30 -12.36
C ASP A 222 -4.24 -22.16 -11.64
N SER A 223 -5.22 -21.58 -12.34
CA SER A 223 -6.06 -20.50 -11.82
C SER A 223 -6.85 -20.90 -10.57
N SER A 224 -7.13 -22.19 -10.37
CA SER A 224 -7.90 -22.68 -9.22
C SER A 224 -7.08 -22.79 -7.92
N LEU A 225 -5.75 -22.81 -8.04
CA LEU A 225 -4.79 -23.00 -6.94
C LEU A 225 -3.94 -21.76 -6.68
N LEU A 226 -4.24 -20.64 -7.35
CA LEU A 226 -3.45 -19.43 -7.30
C LEU A 226 -3.58 -18.77 -5.92
N HIS A 227 -2.48 -18.71 -5.17
CA HIS A 227 -2.43 -18.03 -3.88
C HIS A 227 -2.53 -16.51 -4.05
N ALA A 228 -3.20 -15.84 -3.11
CA ALA A 228 -3.33 -14.38 -3.10
C ALA A 228 -1.98 -13.64 -3.10
N MET A 229 -0.94 -14.26 -2.55
CA MET A 229 0.44 -13.79 -2.66
C MET A 229 1.20 -14.58 -3.70
N TYR A 230 1.63 -13.90 -4.76
CA TYR A 230 2.29 -14.56 -5.90
C TYR A 230 3.50 -15.40 -5.49
N THR A 231 4.28 -14.93 -4.52
CA THR A 231 5.51 -15.59 -4.04
C THR A 231 5.26 -16.99 -3.47
N LEU A 232 4.09 -17.23 -2.88
CA LEU A 232 3.73 -18.53 -2.29
C LEU A 232 3.47 -19.60 -3.35
N ASN A 233 3.12 -19.23 -4.59
CA ASN A 233 2.92 -20.22 -5.66
C ASN A 233 4.21 -20.97 -6.05
N PHE A 234 5.38 -20.47 -5.63
CA PHE A 234 6.69 -21.07 -5.91
C PHE A 234 7.22 -21.96 -4.78
N THR A 235 6.52 -22.07 -3.65
CA THR A 235 7.04 -22.77 -2.46
C THR A 235 6.74 -24.25 -2.44
N ASP A 236 5.63 -24.66 -3.05
CA ASP A 236 5.06 -26.00 -2.87
C ASP A 236 5.39 -26.94 -4.04
N ASN A 237 5.57 -26.39 -5.25
CA ASN A 237 5.80 -27.19 -6.44
C ASN A 237 7.28 -27.31 -6.79
N CYS A 238 7.87 -28.47 -6.47
CA CYS A 238 9.29 -28.75 -6.73
C CYS A 238 9.66 -28.79 -8.23
N ASN A 239 8.69 -28.96 -9.13
CA ASN A 239 8.94 -28.87 -10.57
C ASN A 239 9.25 -27.45 -11.03
N VAL A 240 8.87 -26.44 -10.24
CA VAL A 240 9.14 -25.02 -10.54
C VAL A 240 10.46 -24.59 -9.90
N LEU A 241 10.72 -25.04 -8.67
CA LEU A 241 11.89 -24.64 -7.90
C LEU A 241 12.40 -25.78 -7.03
N ASP A 242 13.36 -26.54 -7.56
CA ASP A 242 13.91 -27.70 -6.85
C ASP A 242 14.83 -27.30 -5.67
N ILE A 243 15.38 -26.09 -5.68
CA ILE A 243 16.32 -25.62 -4.65
C ILE A 243 15.55 -25.18 -3.39
N SER A 244 15.67 -25.96 -2.30
CA SER A 244 14.97 -25.70 -1.03
C SER A 244 15.27 -24.31 -0.44
N VAL A 245 16.51 -23.83 -0.53
CA VAL A 245 16.89 -22.49 -0.01
C VAL A 245 16.10 -21.37 -0.71
N LEU A 246 15.89 -21.50 -2.02
CA LEU A 246 15.15 -20.49 -2.79
C LEU A 246 13.65 -20.54 -2.51
N ARG A 247 13.09 -21.74 -2.23
CA ARG A 247 11.70 -21.90 -1.79
C ARG A 247 11.46 -21.18 -0.46
N TYR A 248 12.32 -21.42 0.54
CA TYR A 248 12.23 -20.70 1.82
C TYR A 248 12.42 -19.19 1.65
N PHE A 249 13.32 -18.75 0.76
CA PHE A 249 13.51 -17.33 0.47
C PHE A 249 12.24 -16.68 -0.09
N LEU A 250 11.59 -17.27 -1.09
CA LEU A 250 10.34 -16.75 -1.67
C LEU A 250 9.16 -16.83 -0.69
N GLY A 251 9.07 -17.89 0.11
CA GLY A 251 8.04 -18.05 1.14
C GLY A 251 8.15 -17.02 2.26
N LEU A 252 9.37 -16.74 2.73
CA LEU A 252 9.63 -15.77 3.81
C LEU A 252 9.81 -14.33 3.32
N PHE A 253 9.89 -14.11 2.01
CA PHE A 253 10.06 -12.77 1.45
C PHE A 253 9.02 -11.74 1.94
N PRO A 254 7.71 -12.06 1.97
CA PRO A 254 6.70 -11.15 2.53
C PRO A 254 6.96 -10.89 4.02
N VAL A 255 7.40 -11.89 4.79
CA VAL A 255 7.70 -11.75 6.22
C VAL A 255 8.74 -10.65 6.43
N PHE A 256 9.86 -10.66 5.71
CA PHE A 256 10.91 -9.66 5.89
C PHE A 256 10.51 -8.26 5.41
N THR A 257 9.91 -8.19 4.22
CA THR A 257 9.62 -6.92 3.56
C THR A 257 8.44 -6.18 4.18
N ILE A 258 7.41 -6.92 4.61
CA ILE A 258 6.21 -6.35 5.24
C ILE A 258 6.48 -6.02 6.71
N SER A 259 7.19 -6.88 7.45
CA SER A 259 7.53 -6.62 8.86
C SER A 259 8.39 -5.36 9.03
N THR A 260 9.26 -5.08 8.08
CA THR A 260 10.05 -3.83 8.06
C THR A 260 9.17 -2.59 7.93
N ASN A 261 8.12 -2.67 7.10
CA ASN A 261 7.26 -1.53 6.79
C ASN A 261 6.18 -1.32 7.85
N PHE A 262 5.73 -2.37 8.51
CA PHE A 262 4.63 -2.32 9.48
C PHE A 262 4.84 -1.28 10.59
N PRO A 263 5.98 -1.22 11.32
CA PRO A 263 6.23 -0.20 12.32
C PRO A 263 6.20 1.24 11.78
N ILE A 264 6.69 1.43 10.55
CA ILE A 264 6.76 2.76 9.91
C ILE A 264 5.34 3.28 9.67
N ILE A 265 4.49 2.45 9.07
CA ILE A 265 3.09 2.77 8.80
C ILE A 265 2.33 2.99 10.11
N ALA A 266 2.58 2.17 11.13
CA ALA A 266 1.92 2.29 12.42
C ALA A 266 2.29 3.61 13.14
N VAL A 267 3.56 4.03 13.09
CA VAL A 267 3.98 5.34 13.61
C VAL A 267 3.32 6.48 12.82
N THR A 268 3.22 6.36 11.49
CA THR A 268 2.52 7.34 10.65
C THR A 268 1.03 7.44 11.01
N LEU A 269 0.34 6.31 11.20
CA LEU A 269 -1.05 6.27 11.62
C LEU A 269 -1.23 6.93 13.01
N ARG A 270 -0.32 6.63 13.94
CA ARG A 270 -0.33 7.24 15.28
C ARG A 270 -0.19 8.75 15.22
N ASN A 271 0.67 9.25 14.35
CA ASN A 271 0.86 10.68 14.16
C ASN A 271 -0.38 11.33 13.52
N ASN A 272 -1.04 10.66 12.56
CA ASN A 272 -2.31 11.15 11.99
C ASN A 272 -3.43 11.22 13.04
N TRP A 273 -3.52 10.24 13.96
CA TRP A 273 -4.42 10.33 15.11
C TRP A 273 -4.10 11.53 16.01
N LYS A 274 -2.82 11.75 16.33
CA LYS A 274 -2.41 12.91 17.13
C LYS A 274 -2.81 14.22 16.46
N THR A 275 -2.68 14.34 15.14
CA THR A 275 -3.07 15.55 14.40
C THR A 275 -4.58 15.72 14.34
N LEU A 276 -5.35 14.65 14.12
CA LEU A 276 -6.82 14.72 14.07
C LEU A 276 -7.44 15.24 15.37
N PHE A 277 -6.91 14.82 16.52
CA PHE A 277 -7.40 15.26 17.83
C PHE A 277 -6.71 16.52 18.34
N HIS A 278 -5.74 17.06 17.59
CA HIS A 278 -4.94 18.18 18.08
C HIS A 278 -5.82 19.42 18.16
N ARG A 279 -5.85 20.03 19.35
CA ARG A 279 -6.45 21.34 19.56
C ARG A 279 -5.32 22.36 19.64
N GLU A 280 -5.43 23.45 18.89
CA GLU A 280 -4.47 24.55 18.93
C GLU A 280 -4.17 24.95 20.39
N GLY A 281 -2.89 24.86 20.78
CA GLY A 281 -2.41 25.22 22.12
C GLY A 281 -2.50 24.11 23.20
N GLY A 282 -2.99 22.91 22.88
CA GLY A 282 -3.11 21.81 23.85
C GLY A 282 -2.01 20.75 23.74
N THR A 283 -1.30 20.46 24.83
CA THR A 283 -0.49 19.24 24.97
C THR A 283 -1.36 18.07 25.42
N TYR A 284 -1.06 16.86 24.96
CA TYR A 284 -1.76 15.67 25.42
C TYR A 284 -1.23 15.20 26.77
N PRO A 285 -2.10 14.67 27.66
CA PRO A 285 -1.66 13.95 28.84
C PRO A 285 -0.75 12.79 28.44
N TRP A 286 0.27 12.51 29.27
CA TRP A 286 1.26 11.46 29.00
C TRP A 286 0.63 10.10 28.66
N VAL A 287 -0.44 9.71 29.37
CA VAL A 287 -1.15 8.45 29.14
C VAL A 287 -1.79 8.41 27.75
N VAL A 288 -2.39 9.52 27.32
CA VAL A 288 -3.01 9.60 25.99
C VAL A 288 -1.93 9.54 24.91
N ASP A 289 -0.84 10.30 25.10
CA ASP A 289 0.24 10.41 24.13
C ASP A 289 1.02 9.10 23.92
N ARG A 290 1.28 8.37 25.02
CA ARG A 290 2.17 7.21 25.06
C ARG A 290 1.48 5.86 25.14
N VAL A 291 0.21 5.80 25.55
CA VAL A 291 -0.53 4.53 25.69
C VAL A 291 -1.72 4.49 24.75
N VAL A 292 -2.61 5.47 24.81
CA VAL A 292 -3.87 5.43 24.03
C VAL A 292 -3.60 5.51 22.52
N PHE A 293 -2.77 6.45 22.05
CA PHE A 293 -2.52 6.57 20.62
C PHE A 293 -1.80 5.33 20.03
N PRO A 294 -0.75 4.76 20.63
CA PRO A 294 -0.21 3.49 20.16
C PRO A 294 -1.23 2.34 20.17
N LEU A 295 -2.02 2.19 21.24
CA LEU A 295 -3.00 1.11 21.34
C LEU A 295 -4.11 1.23 20.29
N ILE A 296 -4.68 2.42 20.10
CA ILE A 296 -5.72 2.62 19.08
C ILE A 296 -5.16 2.38 17.67
N THR A 297 -3.86 2.59 17.44
CA THR A 297 -3.23 2.29 16.13
C THR A 297 -3.00 0.80 15.91
N LEU A 298 -2.70 0.04 16.96
CA LEU A 298 -2.32 -1.36 16.86
C LEU A 298 -3.50 -2.33 17.01
N VAL A 299 -4.42 -2.07 17.93
CA VAL A 299 -5.49 -3.03 18.27
C VAL A 299 -6.45 -3.29 17.10
N PRO A 300 -7.03 -2.28 16.43
CA PRO A 300 -7.98 -2.51 15.34
C PRO A 300 -7.46 -3.39 14.19
N PRO A 301 -6.27 -3.14 13.59
CA PRO A 301 -5.79 -3.95 12.48
C PRO A 301 -5.47 -5.39 12.88
N ILE A 302 -5.00 -5.61 14.12
CA ILE A 302 -4.76 -6.95 14.65
C ILE A 302 -6.08 -7.70 14.88
N VAL A 303 -7.11 -7.03 15.41
CA VAL A 303 -8.46 -7.62 15.55
C VAL A 303 -9.02 -8.01 14.19
N VAL A 304 -8.88 -7.14 13.18
CA VAL A 304 -9.28 -7.46 11.81
C VAL A 304 -8.55 -8.71 11.30
N ALA A 305 -7.23 -8.81 11.50
CA ALA A 305 -6.45 -9.99 11.11
C ALA A 305 -6.86 -11.28 11.87
N PHE A 306 -7.31 -11.18 13.13
CA PHE A 306 -7.86 -12.33 13.85
C PHE A 306 -9.24 -12.77 13.33
N CYS A 307 -10.03 -11.83 12.83
CA CYS A 307 -11.38 -12.07 12.33
C CYS A 307 -11.42 -12.50 10.85
N THR A 308 -10.53 -11.97 10.01
CA THR A 308 -10.47 -12.27 8.57
C THR A 308 -9.03 -12.55 8.11
N ASN A 309 -8.86 -13.67 7.42
CA ASN A 309 -7.63 -14.08 6.75
C ASN A 309 -7.71 -13.93 5.22
N ASN A 310 -8.82 -13.40 4.68
CA ASN A 310 -8.97 -13.21 3.24
C ASN A 310 -8.27 -11.91 2.79
N LEU A 311 -7.02 -12.07 2.37
CA LEU A 311 -6.16 -10.97 1.91
C LEU A 311 -6.75 -10.24 0.69
N GLU A 312 -7.33 -10.98 -0.25
CA GLU A 312 -7.92 -10.43 -1.48
C GLU A 312 -9.06 -9.46 -1.16
N SER A 313 -9.99 -9.88 -0.29
CA SER A 313 -11.10 -9.03 0.15
C SER A 313 -10.61 -7.81 0.93
N LEU A 314 -9.62 -7.98 1.79
CA LEU A 314 -9.09 -6.89 2.62
C LEU A 314 -8.40 -5.81 1.78
N VAL A 315 -7.60 -6.22 0.78
CA VAL A 315 -6.98 -5.31 -0.20
C VAL A 315 -8.05 -4.64 -1.06
N GLY A 316 -9.02 -5.41 -1.58
CA GLY A 316 -10.10 -4.92 -2.41
C GLY A 316 -10.93 -3.83 -1.73
N ILE A 317 -11.36 -4.06 -0.48
CA ILE A 317 -12.14 -3.10 0.32
C ILE A 317 -11.30 -1.88 0.67
N THR A 318 -10.07 -2.07 1.17
CA THR A 318 -9.20 -0.96 1.57
C THR A 318 -8.91 -0.03 0.39
N GLY A 319 -8.55 -0.60 -0.76
CA GLY A 319 -8.31 0.15 -1.99
C GLY A 319 -9.57 0.82 -2.52
N ALA A 320 -10.69 0.10 -2.60
CA ALA A 320 -11.91 0.63 -3.18
C ALA A 320 -12.50 1.81 -2.39
N TYR A 321 -12.55 1.73 -1.06
CA TYR A 321 -13.18 2.77 -0.24
C TYR A 321 -12.18 3.86 0.16
N ALA A 322 -11.18 3.49 0.95
CA ALA A 322 -10.24 4.46 1.49
C ALA A 322 -9.23 4.94 0.43
N GLY A 323 -8.80 4.01 -0.45
CA GLY A 323 -7.92 4.33 -1.56
C GLY A 323 -8.54 5.34 -2.54
N THR A 324 -9.79 5.12 -2.97
CA THR A 324 -10.54 6.07 -3.82
C THR A 324 -10.62 7.47 -3.21
N GLY A 325 -10.82 7.55 -1.90
CA GLY A 325 -10.83 8.83 -1.18
C GLY A 325 -9.50 9.59 -1.33
N ILE A 326 -8.38 8.94 -1.02
CA ILE A 326 -7.06 9.58 -1.00
C ILE A 326 -6.48 9.79 -2.40
N GLN A 327 -6.75 8.86 -3.33
CA GLN A 327 -6.19 8.88 -4.68
C GLN A 327 -7.01 9.73 -5.65
N TYR A 328 -8.35 9.76 -5.53
CA TYR A 328 -9.22 10.49 -6.45
C TYR A 328 -9.87 11.71 -5.82
N ILE A 329 -10.63 11.54 -4.73
CA ILE A 329 -11.49 12.60 -4.19
C ILE A 329 -10.65 13.74 -3.61
N VAL A 330 -9.72 13.44 -2.70
CA VAL A 330 -8.91 14.46 -2.01
C VAL A 330 -8.08 15.29 -3.00
N PRO A 331 -7.30 14.70 -3.94
CA PRO A 331 -6.52 15.48 -4.90
C PRO A 331 -7.41 16.32 -5.83
N ALA A 332 -8.55 15.80 -6.28
CA ALA A 332 -9.49 16.54 -7.12
C ALA A 332 -10.05 17.78 -6.38
N CYS A 333 -10.45 17.61 -5.13
CA CYS A 333 -10.91 18.70 -4.27
C CYS A 333 -9.79 19.71 -3.98
N LEU A 334 -8.59 19.26 -3.63
CA LEU A 334 -7.43 20.13 -3.38
C LEU A 334 -7.13 21.00 -4.60
N VAL A 335 -7.08 20.41 -5.80
CA VAL A 335 -6.83 21.15 -7.04
C VAL A 335 -7.95 22.16 -7.31
N PHE A 336 -9.20 21.79 -7.08
CA PHE A 336 -10.35 22.68 -7.27
C PHE A 336 -10.30 23.91 -6.35
N PHE A 337 -10.10 23.69 -5.05
CA PHE A 337 -10.03 24.79 -4.07
C PHE A 337 -8.76 25.62 -4.24
N ALA A 338 -7.61 24.99 -4.52
CA ALA A 338 -6.36 25.71 -4.77
C ALA A 338 -6.47 26.65 -5.98
N ARG A 339 -7.03 26.18 -7.11
CA ARG A 339 -7.24 27.04 -8.30
C ARG A 339 -8.13 28.25 -8.01
N ARG A 340 -9.23 28.04 -7.27
CA ARG A 340 -10.16 29.11 -6.90
C ARG A 340 -9.56 30.09 -5.90
N HIS A 341 -8.69 29.62 -5.00
CA HIS A 341 -7.99 30.46 -4.03
C HIS A 341 -6.86 31.28 -4.68
N LEU A 342 -6.17 30.71 -5.67
CA LEU A 342 -5.05 31.36 -6.38
C LEU A 342 -5.50 32.40 -7.42
N GLU A 343 -6.67 32.24 -8.04
CA GLU A 343 -7.17 33.17 -9.07
C GLU A 343 -7.19 34.65 -8.63
N PRO A 344 -7.68 35.02 -7.42
CA PRO A 344 -7.65 36.40 -6.95
C PRO A 344 -6.27 36.87 -6.44
N VAL A 345 -5.38 35.97 -6.04
CA VAL A 345 -4.11 36.30 -5.36
C VAL A 345 -2.96 36.53 -6.33
N VAL A 346 -2.87 35.70 -7.37
CA VAL A 346 -1.70 35.63 -8.25
C VAL A 346 -1.94 36.33 -9.60
N GLY A 347 -3.20 36.68 -9.91
CA GLY A 347 -3.58 37.26 -11.19
C GLY A 347 -3.58 36.23 -12.33
N ARG A 348 -4.31 36.52 -13.42
CA ARG A 348 -4.47 35.58 -14.55
C ARG A 348 -3.21 35.38 -15.39
N ASP A 349 -2.23 36.27 -15.25
CA ASP A 349 -1.04 36.31 -16.10
C ASP A 349 0.13 35.49 -15.55
N ALA A 350 0.05 34.95 -14.32
CA ALA A 350 1.11 34.13 -13.79
C ALA A 350 1.11 32.72 -14.40
N ILE A 351 2.23 32.36 -15.01
CA ILE A 351 2.40 31.06 -15.67
C ILE A 351 2.89 30.05 -14.65
N ASN A 352 2.03 29.10 -14.27
CA ASN A 352 2.44 27.97 -13.45
C ASN A 352 3.20 26.94 -14.33
N MET A 353 4.52 26.85 -14.17
CA MET A 353 5.38 25.91 -14.90
C MET A 353 5.06 24.43 -14.61
N HIS A 354 4.42 24.13 -13.48
CA HIS A 354 4.02 22.80 -13.05
C HIS A 354 2.52 22.54 -13.26
N GLN A 355 1.85 23.38 -14.05
CA GLN A 355 0.42 23.23 -14.30
C GLN A 355 0.12 21.92 -15.04
N SER A 356 -0.82 21.15 -14.49
CA SER A 356 -1.34 19.95 -15.14
C SER A 356 -1.97 20.27 -16.51
N PRO A 357 -1.86 19.36 -17.51
CA PRO A 357 -2.59 19.49 -18.78
C PRO A 357 -4.12 19.51 -18.58
N PHE A 358 -4.62 18.97 -17.47
CA PHE A 358 -6.03 18.94 -17.11
C PHE A 358 -6.49 20.27 -16.48
N ARG A 359 -6.51 21.34 -17.27
CA ARG A 359 -6.80 22.71 -16.81
C ARG A 359 -8.25 22.97 -16.46
N HIS A 360 -9.18 22.37 -17.21
CA HIS A 360 -10.61 22.67 -17.06
C HIS A 360 -11.21 22.01 -15.81
N ALA A 361 -12.19 22.69 -15.17
CA ALA A 361 -12.92 22.14 -14.02
C ALA A 361 -13.70 20.85 -14.35
N PHE A 362 -13.97 20.62 -15.63
CA PHE A 362 -14.53 19.37 -16.14
C PHE A 362 -13.77 18.13 -15.64
N TRP A 363 -12.43 18.17 -15.61
CA TRP A 363 -11.62 17.03 -15.18
C TRP A 363 -11.79 16.73 -13.70
N VAL A 364 -12.01 17.75 -12.86
CA VAL A 364 -12.32 17.56 -11.44
C VAL A 364 -13.64 16.81 -11.30
N TRP A 365 -14.70 17.28 -11.97
CA TRP A 365 -16.01 16.63 -11.93
C TRP A 365 -15.98 15.22 -12.51
N PHE A 366 -15.26 15.00 -13.60
CA PHE A 366 -15.04 13.69 -14.17
C PHE A 366 -14.42 12.72 -13.17
N VAL A 367 -13.35 13.13 -12.46
CA VAL A 367 -12.70 12.28 -11.44
C VAL A 367 -13.64 11.99 -10.26
N LEU A 368 -14.45 12.96 -9.83
CA LEU A 368 -15.42 12.75 -8.75
C LEU A 368 -16.55 11.80 -9.16
N ILE A 369 -17.08 11.93 -10.38
CA ILE A 369 -18.08 11.02 -10.93
C ILE A 369 -17.50 9.61 -11.08
N TRP A 370 -16.27 9.50 -11.59
CA TRP A 370 -15.56 8.23 -11.69
C TRP A 370 -15.40 7.58 -10.33
N ALA A 371 -14.91 8.31 -9.32
CA ALA A 371 -14.80 7.83 -7.95
C ALA A 371 -16.15 7.30 -7.42
N GLY A 372 -17.24 8.03 -7.67
CA GLY A 372 -18.60 7.58 -7.33
C GLY A 372 -19.00 6.28 -8.04
N PHE A 373 -18.75 6.18 -9.35
CA PHE A 373 -19.00 4.97 -10.13
C PHE A 373 -18.25 3.76 -9.58
N CYS A 374 -16.97 3.94 -9.26
CA CYS A 374 -16.12 2.90 -8.71
C CYS A 374 -16.61 2.40 -7.35
N LEU A 375 -16.98 3.32 -6.45
CA LEU A 375 -17.55 2.97 -5.15
C LEU A 375 -18.87 2.21 -5.31
N MET A 376 -19.75 2.65 -6.21
CA MET A 376 -21.02 1.96 -6.49
C MET A 376 -20.77 0.55 -7.03
N PHE A 377 -19.83 0.39 -7.96
CA PHE A 377 -19.54 -0.90 -8.57
C PHE A 377 -18.96 -1.91 -7.58
N VAL A 378 -18.01 -1.49 -6.73
CA VAL A 378 -17.47 -2.36 -5.67
C VAL A 378 -18.52 -2.68 -4.61
N THR A 379 -19.31 -1.69 -4.19
CA THR A 379 -20.38 -1.90 -3.19
C THR A 379 -21.43 -2.87 -3.70
N ALA A 380 -21.86 -2.72 -4.96
CA ALA A 380 -22.79 -3.66 -5.59
C ALA A 380 -22.21 -5.07 -5.66
N ASN A 381 -20.91 -5.22 -5.99
CA ASN A 381 -20.27 -6.53 -6.02
C ASN A 381 -20.24 -7.20 -4.65
N ILE A 382 -19.90 -6.46 -3.59
CA ILE A 382 -19.89 -6.99 -2.23
C ILE A 382 -21.30 -7.48 -1.85
N ILE A 383 -22.32 -6.63 -2.04
CA ILE A 383 -23.71 -6.99 -1.71
C ILE A 383 -24.16 -8.24 -2.48
N LEU A 384 -23.94 -8.28 -3.80
CA LEU A 384 -24.36 -9.38 -4.66
C LEU A 384 -23.59 -10.68 -4.41
N THR A 385 -22.34 -10.59 -3.97
CA THR A 385 -21.53 -11.76 -3.62
C THR A 385 -21.93 -12.31 -2.27
N ASP A 386 -22.24 -11.44 -1.30
CA ASP A 386 -22.71 -11.84 0.02
C ASP A 386 -24.15 -12.38 0.00
N THR A 387 -25.01 -11.95 -0.93
CA THR A 387 -26.35 -12.57 -1.13
C THR A 387 -26.30 -13.94 -1.82
N LYS A 388 -25.16 -14.34 -2.40
CA LYS A 388 -24.97 -15.65 -3.04
C LYS A 388 -24.33 -16.70 -2.13
N LYS A 389 -23.85 -16.31 -0.95
CA LYS A 389 -23.42 -17.21 0.13
C LYS A 389 -24.61 -17.52 1.03
#